data_AF-A0A6M0SBJ1-F1
#
_entry.id   AF-A0A6M0SBJ1-F1
#
_cell.length_a   1.000
_cell.length_b   1.000
_cell.length_c   1.000
_cell.angle_alpha   90.00
_cell.angle_beta   90.00
_cell.angle_gamma   90.00
#
_symmetry.space_group_name_H-M   'P 1'
#
loop_
_entity.id
_entity.type
_entity.pdbx_description
1 polymer ?
#
loop_
_entity_poly.entity_id
_entity_poly.type
_entity_poly.pdbx_seq_one_letter_code
_entity_poly.pdbx_strand_id
1 'polypeptide(L)'
;MHQHSSIWSLPSGFSRPTHNAEKLKSATSQLGVLVQNGTISSDDYQVFQRAAIQVQELMPSLQQTSDTWGIIHADLHQGNYVFYDEDVRPIDFSLCGFGFYLYDIASTLGDIEASFCLHFFEGYTNFKSLPTNYQSIVEAFVVSSTVENYAFPSANPQEHEWLSHAVPYVVKNHFHSYFNGETFLFLK
;
A
#
# COMPACT_ATOMS: atom_id res chain seq x y z
N MET A 1 17.03 -0.71 0.51
CA MET A 1 16.33 -0.19 1.70
C MET A 1 16.02 -1.26 2.74
N HIS A 2 15.22 -2.30 2.44
CA HIS A 2 14.82 -3.30 3.44
C HIS A 2 15.97 -4.11 4.06
N GLN A 3 17.05 -4.36 3.31
CA GLN A 3 18.27 -4.96 3.88
C GLN A 3 18.86 -4.10 5.01
N HIS A 4 18.97 -2.79 4.78
CA HIS A 4 19.43 -1.85 5.81
C HIS A 4 18.48 -1.86 7.01
N SER A 5 17.18 -1.74 6.78
CA SER A 5 16.17 -1.82 7.86
C SER A 5 16.31 -3.09 8.71
N SER A 6 16.54 -4.25 8.08
CA SER A 6 16.60 -5.54 8.79
C SER A 6 17.76 -5.69 9.77
N ILE A 7 18.81 -4.88 9.63
CA ILE A 7 20.01 -4.94 10.48
C ILE A 7 20.25 -3.63 11.24
N TRP A 8 19.41 -2.62 11.03
CA TRP A 8 19.62 -1.30 11.61
C TRP A 8 19.30 -1.31 13.11
N SER A 9 20.31 -0.98 13.92
CA SER A 9 20.12 -0.75 15.34
C SER A 9 19.50 0.62 15.56
N LEU A 10 18.21 0.64 15.93
CA LEU A 10 17.48 1.87 16.17
C LEU A 10 18.08 2.66 17.34
N PRO A 11 18.26 3.98 17.19
CA PRO A 11 18.67 4.83 18.30
C PRO A 11 17.70 4.78 19.48
N SER A 12 18.19 5.01 20.69
CA SER A 12 17.34 5.13 21.88
C SER A 12 16.30 6.24 21.68
N GLY A 13 15.03 5.94 21.98
CA GLY A 13 13.92 6.87 21.81
C GLY A 13 13.46 7.07 20.36
N PHE A 14 13.98 6.33 19.39
CA PHE A 14 13.50 6.38 18.01
C PHE A 14 12.02 5.96 17.96
N SER A 15 11.19 6.80 17.35
CA SER A 15 9.76 6.58 17.21
C SER A 15 9.29 7.03 15.84
N ARG A 16 8.44 6.21 15.22
CA ARG A 16 7.75 6.46 13.96
C ARG A 16 6.39 5.75 14.00
N PRO A 17 5.42 6.16 13.17
CA PRO A 17 4.13 5.48 13.07
C PRO A 17 4.26 4.00 12.70
N THR A 18 3.22 3.23 13.00
CA THR A 18 3.09 1.84 12.57
C THR A 18 1.99 1.74 11.50
N HIS A 19 2.31 1.13 10.36
CA HIS A 19 1.40 0.85 9.27
C HIS A 19 0.73 -0.51 9.52
N ASN A 20 -0.29 -0.51 10.39
CA ASN A 20 -0.98 -1.71 10.87
C ASN A 20 -2.50 -1.66 10.61
N ALA A 21 -3.20 -2.71 11.04
CA ALA A 21 -4.64 -2.85 10.86
C ALA A 21 -5.44 -1.67 11.46
N GLU A 22 -5.01 -1.11 12.60
CA GLU A 22 -5.68 0.04 13.20
C GLU A 22 -5.51 1.32 12.36
N LYS A 23 -4.32 1.55 11.77
CA LYS A 23 -4.12 2.65 10.82
C LYS A 23 -5.06 2.52 9.62
N LEU A 24 -5.14 1.32 9.03
CA LEU A 24 -6.03 1.05 7.90
C LEU A 24 -7.50 1.27 8.27
N LYS A 25 -7.92 0.86 9.47
CA LYS A 25 -9.27 1.09 9.99
C LYS A 25 -9.58 2.57 10.16
N SER A 26 -8.64 3.36 10.69
CA SER A 26 -8.78 4.82 10.79
C SER A 26 -8.91 5.48 9.42
N ALA A 27 -8.05 5.11 8.46
CA ALA A 27 -8.10 5.60 7.09
C ALA A 27 -9.45 5.26 6.42
N THR A 28 -9.93 4.02 6.58
CA THR A 28 -11.24 3.59 6.07
C THR A 28 -12.37 4.44 6.66
N SER A 29 -12.33 4.71 7.96
CA SER A 29 -13.36 5.53 8.62
C SER A 29 -13.36 6.98 8.13
N GLN A 30 -12.18 7.53 7.84
CA GLN A 30 -12.02 8.88 7.33
C GLN A 30 -12.68 9.07 5.95
N LEU A 31 -12.63 8.07 5.08
CA LEU A 31 -13.29 8.10 3.76
C LEU A 31 -14.82 8.30 3.84
N GLY A 32 -15.43 8.06 5.00
CA GLY A 32 -16.86 8.32 5.22
C GLY A 32 -17.27 9.77 4.95
N VAL A 33 -16.34 10.73 5.04
CA VAL A 33 -16.60 12.14 4.67
C VAL A 33 -17.06 12.28 3.21
N LEU A 34 -16.53 11.44 2.30
CA LEU A 34 -16.85 11.45 0.88
C LEU A 34 -18.24 10.89 0.57
N VAL A 35 -18.79 10.06 1.45
CA VAL A 35 -20.18 9.61 1.34
C VAL A 35 -21.12 10.70 1.87
N GLN A 36 -20.75 11.32 2.99
CA GLN A 36 -21.57 12.34 3.65
C GLN A 36 -21.81 13.57 2.77
N ASN A 37 -20.82 13.95 1.96
CA ASN A 37 -20.92 15.09 1.04
C ASN A 37 -21.34 14.70 -0.39
N GLY A 38 -21.57 13.41 -0.65
CA GLY A 38 -21.98 12.90 -1.96
C GLY A 38 -20.88 12.81 -3.03
N THR A 39 -19.60 12.93 -2.65
CA THR A 39 -18.47 12.76 -3.58
C THR A 39 -18.36 11.33 -4.12
N ILE A 40 -18.67 10.32 -3.31
CA ILE A 40 -18.70 8.90 -3.72
C ILE A 40 -20.01 8.23 -3.30
N SER A 41 -20.35 7.11 -3.97
CA SER A 41 -21.53 6.35 -3.61
C SER A 41 -21.36 5.57 -2.30
N SER A 42 -22.47 5.29 -1.62
CA SER A 42 -22.46 4.41 -0.45
C SER A 42 -22.02 2.99 -0.82
N ASP A 43 -22.29 2.53 -2.04
CA ASP A 43 -21.94 1.18 -2.49
C ASP A 43 -20.42 1.05 -2.69
N ASP A 44 -19.78 2.05 -3.31
CA ASP A 44 -18.32 2.10 -3.47
C ASP A 44 -17.62 2.15 -2.11
N TYR A 45 -18.15 2.94 -1.18
CA TYR A 45 -17.60 3.00 0.17
C TYR A 45 -17.72 1.66 0.91
N GLN A 46 -18.84 0.94 0.76
CA GLN A 46 -18.99 -0.41 1.32
C GLN A 46 -17.97 -1.41 0.74
N VAL A 47 -17.63 -1.27 -0.55
CA VAL A 47 -16.57 -2.07 -1.18
C VAL A 47 -15.22 -1.76 -0.55
N PHE A 48 -14.88 -0.48 -0.35
CA PHE A 48 -13.66 -0.08 0.39
C PHE A 48 -13.63 -0.66 1.81
N GLN A 49 -14.72 -0.56 2.55
CA GLN A 49 -14.82 -1.10 3.91
C GLN A 49 -14.59 -2.61 3.93
N ARG A 50 -15.24 -3.35 3.02
CA ARG A 50 -15.09 -4.81 2.93
C ARG A 50 -13.65 -5.21 2.56
N ALA A 51 -13.04 -4.53 1.59
CA ALA A 51 -11.66 -4.79 1.19
C ALA A 51 -10.69 -4.51 2.35
N ALA A 52 -10.85 -3.37 3.03
CA ALA A 52 -10.04 -3.02 4.19
C ALA A 52 -10.18 -4.02 5.34
N ILE A 53 -11.40 -4.54 5.60
CA ILE A 53 -11.62 -5.59 6.62
C ILE A 53 -10.82 -6.86 6.29
N GLN A 54 -10.86 -7.34 5.05
CA GLN A 54 -10.08 -8.53 4.67
C GLN A 54 -8.58 -8.34 4.89
N VAL A 55 -8.05 -7.15 4.59
CA VAL A 55 -6.63 -6.85 4.85
C VAL A 55 -6.35 -6.75 6.36
N GLN A 56 -7.24 -6.11 7.13
CA GLN A 56 -7.12 -6.03 8.59
C GLN A 56 -7.10 -7.42 9.25
N GLU A 57 -7.88 -8.37 8.73
CA GLU A 57 -7.89 -9.76 9.19
C GLU A 57 -6.65 -10.55 8.74
N LEU A 58 -6.08 -10.21 7.57
CA LEU A 58 -4.85 -10.82 7.07
C LEU A 58 -3.63 -10.41 7.89
N MET A 59 -3.46 -9.12 8.21
CA MET A 59 -2.23 -8.59 8.81
C MET A 59 -1.76 -9.34 10.08
N PRO A 60 -2.62 -9.71 11.05
CA PRO A 60 -2.20 -10.46 12.24
C PRO A 60 -1.71 -11.88 11.95
N SER A 61 -2.08 -12.47 10.81
CA SER A 61 -1.63 -13.80 10.40
C SER A 61 -0.21 -13.82 9.81
N LEU A 62 0.31 -12.64 9.42
CA LEU A 62 1.62 -12.51 8.82
C LEU A 62 2.70 -12.51 9.90
N GLN A 63 3.75 -13.31 9.70
CA GLN A 63 4.88 -13.34 10.63
C GLN A 63 5.69 -12.05 10.55
N GLN A 64 5.90 -11.42 11.71
CA GLN A 64 6.82 -10.29 11.86
C GLN A 64 8.20 -10.81 12.26
N THR A 65 9.11 -10.89 11.29
CA THR A 65 10.52 -11.23 11.49
C THR A 65 11.38 -10.11 10.94
N SER A 66 12.69 -10.12 11.22
CA SER A 66 13.64 -9.18 10.60
C SER A 66 13.63 -9.24 9.07
N ASP A 67 13.14 -10.32 8.47
CA ASP A 67 13.06 -10.51 7.03
C ASP A 67 11.78 -10.03 6.38
N THR A 68 10.71 -9.85 7.15
CA THR A 68 9.38 -9.48 6.65
C THR A 68 8.89 -8.13 7.15
N TRP A 69 9.42 -7.65 8.28
CA TRP A 69 8.94 -6.48 9.00
C TRP A 69 10.10 -5.61 9.48
N GLY A 70 9.91 -4.28 9.43
CA GLY A 70 10.90 -3.30 9.88
C GLY A 70 10.48 -1.88 9.53
N ILE A 71 11.46 -0.97 9.39
CA ILE A 71 11.22 0.37 8.87
C ILE A 71 11.03 0.30 7.35
N ILE A 72 9.90 0.81 6.89
CA ILE A 72 9.51 0.97 5.49
C ILE A 72 9.40 2.46 5.13
N HIS A 73 9.42 2.77 3.85
CA HIS A 73 9.17 4.11 3.31
C HIS A 73 7.71 4.53 3.46
N ALA A 74 6.81 3.58 3.20
CA ALA A 74 5.35 3.66 3.19
C ALA A 74 4.74 4.63 2.17
N ASP A 75 5.51 5.04 1.16
CA ASP A 75 5.04 5.91 0.08
C ASP A 75 5.97 5.82 -1.15
N LEU A 76 6.46 4.62 -1.46
CA LEU A 76 7.51 4.42 -2.47
C LEU A 76 6.90 4.24 -3.87
N HIS A 77 6.28 5.29 -4.41
CA HIS A 77 5.70 5.30 -5.76
C HIS A 77 6.61 6.03 -6.77
N GLN A 78 6.28 6.05 -8.08
CA GLN A 78 7.14 6.59 -9.15
C GLN A 78 7.55 8.05 -8.94
N GLY A 79 6.73 8.83 -8.24
CA GLY A 79 7.04 10.22 -7.89
C GLY A 79 8.10 10.38 -6.80
N ASN A 80 8.34 9.33 -6.00
CA ASN A 80 9.18 9.37 -4.80
C ASN A 80 10.51 8.62 -4.95
N TYR A 81 10.93 8.32 -6.19
CA TYR A 81 12.31 7.97 -6.47
C TYR A 81 12.84 8.70 -7.70
N VAL A 82 14.06 9.21 -7.57
CA VAL A 82 14.75 9.96 -8.62
C VAL A 82 15.89 9.14 -9.18
N PHE A 83 16.08 9.23 -10.48
CA PHE A 83 17.19 8.60 -11.18
C PHE A 83 18.35 9.58 -11.30
N TYR A 84 19.53 9.14 -10.90
CA TYR A 84 20.79 9.84 -11.14
C TYR A 84 21.72 8.85 -11.82
N ASP A 85 21.96 9.04 -13.12
CA ASP A 85 22.59 8.03 -13.99
C ASP A 85 21.85 6.67 -13.88
N GLU A 86 22.54 5.61 -13.48
CA GLU A 86 21.97 4.26 -13.28
C GLU A 86 21.47 4.03 -11.84
N ASP A 87 21.63 5.00 -10.94
CA ASP A 87 21.24 4.88 -9.54
C ASP A 87 19.80 5.37 -9.29
N VAL A 88 19.03 4.54 -8.58
CA VAL A 88 17.70 4.91 -8.05
C VAL A 88 17.84 5.44 -6.63
N ARG A 89 17.30 6.63 -6.36
CA ARG A 89 17.38 7.29 -5.04
C ARG A 89 15.97 7.60 -4.52
N PRO A 90 15.50 6.93 -3.46
CA PRO A 90 14.23 7.25 -2.84
C PRO A 90 14.29 8.62 -2.13
N ILE A 91 13.20 9.36 -2.17
CA ILE A 91 12.99 10.66 -1.52
C ILE A 91 11.65 10.65 -0.78
N ASP A 92 11.40 11.66 0.07
CA ASP A 92 10.16 11.82 0.84
C ASP A 92 9.85 10.70 1.87
N PHE A 93 10.71 10.60 2.88
CA PHE A 93 10.52 9.69 4.01
C PHE A 93 9.53 10.21 5.08
N SER A 94 8.63 11.14 4.72
CA SER A 94 7.70 11.73 5.70
C SER A 94 6.73 10.71 6.30
N LEU A 95 6.33 9.69 5.52
CA LEU A 95 5.47 8.59 5.97
C LEU A 95 6.20 7.35 6.49
N CYS A 96 7.55 7.36 6.49
CA CYS A 96 8.32 6.19 6.91
C CYS A 96 7.97 5.73 8.33
N GLY A 97 7.98 4.43 8.56
CA GLY A 97 7.47 3.85 9.79
C GLY A 97 7.59 2.34 9.83
N PHE A 98 7.04 1.73 10.86
CA PHE A 98 7.08 0.27 11.02
C PHE A 98 6.01 -0.38 10.15
N GLY A 99 6.41 -1.32 9.30
CA GLY A 99 5.55 -1.95 8.31
C GLY A 99 6.10 -3.26 7.76
N PHE A 100 5.26 -4.01 7.05
CA PHE A 100 5.71 -5.16 6.29
C PHE A 100 6.45 -4.66 5.06
N TYR A 101 7.62 -5.24 4.74
CA TYR A 101 8.38 -4.84 3.56
C TYR A 101 7.59 -4.98 2.24
N LEU A 102 6.64 -5.91 2.19
CA LEU A 102 5.73 -6.06 1.06
C LEU A 102 4.78 -4.87 0.87
N TYR A 103 4.58 -4.03 1.89
CA TYR A 103 3.80 -2.79 1.78
C TYR A 103 4.51 -1.77 0.88
N ASP A 104 5.82 -1.57 1.03
CA ASP A 104 6.60 -0.70 0.13
C ASP A 104 6.55 -1.21 -1.31
N ILE A 105 6.67 -2.52 -1.49
CA ILE A 105 6.55 -3.14 -2.81
C ILE A 105 5.16 -2.88 -3.40
N ALA A 106 4.10 -3.08 -2.61
CA ALA A 106 2.73 -2.82 -3.05
C ALA A 106 2.53 -1.35 -3.47
N SER A 107 3.07 -0.40 -2.70
CA SER A 107 3.02 1.03 -3.05
C SER A 107 3.67 1.31 -4.40
N THR A 108 4.82 0.70 -4.70
CA THR A 108 5.45 0.83 -6.03
C THR A 108 4.61 0.15 -7.11
N LEU A 109 4.19 -1.10 -6.89
CA LEU A 109 3.54 -1.90 -7.92
C LEU A 109 2.14 -1.40 -8.29
N GLY A 110 1.46 -0.69 -7.39
CA GLY A 110 0.21 0.00 -7.69
C GLY A 110 0.36 1.17 -8.68
N ASP A 111 1.58 1.64 -8.93
CA ASP A 111 1.89 2.83 -9.73
C ASP A 111 2.67 2.52 -11.02
N ILE A 112 2.99 1.24 -11.28
CA ILE A 112 3.72 0.82 -12.50
C ILE A 112 2.85 -0.09 -13.37
N GLU A 113 3.24 -0.23 -14.65
CA GLU A 113 2.55 -1.16 -15.55
C GLU A 113 2.73 -2.62 -15.12
N ALA A 114 1.68 -3.44 -15.27
CA ALA A 114 1.68 -4.85 -14.89
C ALA A 114 2.82 -5.66 -15.55
N SER A 115 3.26 -5.25 -16.75
CA SER A 115 4.39 -5.83 -17.49
C SER A 115 5.72 -5.75 -16.72
N PHE A 116 5.87 -4.80 -15.79
CA PHE A 116 7.06 -4.62 -14.96
C PHE A 116 6.98 -5.32 -13.61
N CYS A 117 5.80 -5.76 -13.16
CA CYS A 117 5.63 -6.36 -11.84
C CYS A 117 6.53 -7.58 -11.61
N LEU A 118 6.61 -8.51 -12.57
CA LEU A 118 7.47 -9.69 -12.44
C LEU A 118 8.96 -9.33 -12.43
N HIS A 119 9.38 -8.40 -13.29
CA HIS A 119 10.75 -7.90 -13.32
C HIS A 119 11.16 -7.21 -12.01
N PHE A 120 10.23 -6.49 -11.37
CA PHE A 120 10.46 -5.91 -10.05
C PHE A 120 10.79 -6.99 -9.01
N PHE A 121 10.04 -8.09 -8.99
CA PHE A 121 10.31 -9.20 -8.06
C PHE A 121 11.61 -9.94 -8.39
N GLU A 122 11.95 -10.12 -9.65
CA GLU A 122 13.26 -10.66 -10.05
C GLU A 122 14.39 -9.79 -9.51
N GLY A 123 14.27 -8.45 -9.61
CA GLY A 123 15.21 -7.51 -9.01
C GLY A 123 15.28 -7.64 -7.49
N TYR A 124 14.12 -7.63 -6.82
CA TYR A 124 14.01 -7.68 -5.36
C TYR A 124 14.60 -8.97 -4.76
N THR A 125 14.35 -10.11 -5.40
CA THR A 125 14.78 -11.43 -4.91
C THR A 125 16.28 -11.66 -4.94
N ASN A 126 17.04 -10.82 -5.66
CA ASN A 126 18.51 -10.80 -5.55
C ASN A 126 18.99 -10.34 -4.16
N PHE A 127 18.14 -9.68 -3.37
CA PHE A 127 18.53 -9.04 -2.11
C PHE A 127 17.81 -9.63 -0.88
N LYS A 128 16.53 -9.99 -1.00
CA LYS A 128 15.74 -10.60 0.08
C LYS A 128 14.79 -11.67 -0.47
N SER A 129 14.57 -12.73 0.31
CA SER A 129 13.58 -13.75 -0.02
C SER A 129 12.15 -13.23 0.12
N LEU A 130 11.22 -13.88 -0.59
CA LEU A 130 9.79 -13.62 -0.53
C LEU A 130 9.06 -14.81 0.10
N PRO A 131 7.98 -14.58 0.85
CA PRO A 131 7.11 -15.66 1.32
C PRO A 131 6.40 -16.34 0.13
N THR A 132 6.03 -17.61 0.26
CA THR A 132 5.40 -18.38 -0.84
C THR A 132 4.14 -17.71 -1.41
N ASN A 133 3.34 -17.05 -0.58
CA ASN A 133 2.11 -16.36 -0.93
C ASN A 133 2.30 -14.84 -1.12
N TYR A 134 3.50 -14.37 -1.46
CA TYR A 134 3.81 -12.93 -1.54
C TYR A 134 2.87 -12.17 -2.48
N GLN A 135 2.44 -12.76 -3.60
CA GLN A 135 1.57 -12.10 -4.58
C GLN A 135 0.24 -11.67 -3.95
N SER A 136 -0.44 -12.58 -3.26
CA SER A 136 -1.70 -12.28 -2.57
C SER A 136 -1.51 -11.27 -1.43
N ILE A 137 -0.39 -11.34 -0.71
CA ILE A 137 -0.07 -10.37 0.34
C ILE A 137 0.17 -8.98 -0.25
N VAL A 138 0.86 -8.90 -1.39
CA VAL A 138 1.13 -7.64 -2.09
C VAL A 138 -0.17 -7.02 -2.59
N GLU A 139 -1.06 -7.78 -3.22
CA GLU A 139 -2.37 -7.26 -3.64
C GLU A 139 -3.21 -6.77 -2.45
N ALA A 140 -3.18 -7.48 -1.31
CA ALA A 140 -3.79 -7.01 -0.08
C ALA A 140 -3.16 -5.69 0.43
N PHE A 141 -1.85 -5.50 0.29
CA PHE A 141 -1.21 -4.22 0.62
C PHE A 141 -1.43 -3.13 -0.44
N VAL A 142 -1.73 -3.46 -1.70
CA VAL A 142 -2.21 -2.46 -2.68
C VAL A 142 -3.58 -1.94 -2.27
N VAL A 143 -4.46 -2.82 -1.77
CA VAL A 143 -5.73 -2.39 -1.16
C VAL A 143 -5.45 -1.45 0.03
N SER A 144 -4.56 -1.82 0.96
CA SER A 144 -4.23 -0.98 2.12
C SER A 144 -3.72 0.40 1.71
N SER A 145 -2.69 0.44 0.85
CA SER A 145 -2.10 1.69 0.39
C SER A 145 -3.08 2.55 -0.40
N THR A 146 -3.95 1.96 -1.22
CA THR A 146 -5.02 2.69 -1.92
C THR A 146 -5.99 3.36 -0.92
N VAL A 147 -6.46 2.62 0.09
CA VAL A 147 -7.36 3.16 1.12
C VAL A 147 -6.70 4.30 1.87
N GLU A 148 -5.45 4.12 2.29
CA GLU A 148 -4.69 5.12 3.04
C GLU A 148 -4.38 6.37 2.20
N ASN A 149 -3.97 6.19 0.95
CA ASN A 149 -3.66 7.27 0.01
C ASN A 149 -4.90 8.07 -0.40
N TYR A 150 -6.09 7.46 -0.38
CA TYR A 150 -7.33 8.18 -0.66
C TYR A 150 -7.90 8.85 0.59
N ALA A 151 -7.66 8.26 1.77
CA ALA A 151 -8.08 8.86 3.03
C ALA A 151 -7.39 10.21 3.27
N PHE A 152 -6.09 10.32 3.03
CA PHE A 152 -5.35 11.58 3.23
C PHE A 152 -5.96 12.80 2.51
N PRO A 153 -6.15 12.80 1.17
CA PRO A 153 -6.74 13.91 0.43
C PRO A 153 -8.25 14.09 0.67
N SER A 154 -8.97 13.10 1.23
CA SER A 154 -10.41 13.21 1.47
C SER A 154 -10.81 14.39 2.37
N ALA A 155 -9.89 14.88 3.20
CA ALA A 155 -10.09 16.06 4.04
C ALA A 155 -10.01 17.39 3.27
N ASN A 156 -9.49 17.39 2.04
CA ASN A 156 -9.34 18.58 1.18
C ASN A 156 -10.41 18.58 0.07
N PRO A 157 -11.38 19.52 0.10
CA PRO A 157 -12.42 19.62 -0.94
C PRO A 157 -11.90 19.78 -2.38
N GLN A 158 -10.69 20.30 -2.57
CA GLN A 158 -10.10 20.44 -3.91
C GLN A 158 -9.79 19.08 -4.55
N GLU A 159 -9.61 18.03 -3.75
CA GLU A 159 -9.30 16.68 -4.21
C GLU A 159 -10.56 15.87 -4.52
N HIS A 160 -11.74 16.38 -4.17
CA HIS A 160 -13.00 15.62 -4.27
C HIS A 160 -13.38 15.33 -5.72
N GLU A 161 -13.05 16.22 -6.65
CA GLU A 161 -13.28 15.97 -8.09
C GLU A 161 -12.48 14.74 -8.55
N TRP A 162 -11.19 14.66 -8.22
CA TRP A 162 -10.37 13.49 -8.54
C TRP A 162 -10.88 12.23 -7.83
N LEU A 163 -11.17 12.31 -6.53
CA LEU A 163 -11.68 11.17 -5.74
C LEU A 163 -13.01 10.61 -6.26
N SER A 164 -13.89 11.46 -6.79
CA SER A 164 -15.17 11.05 -7.39
C SER A 164 -14.99 10.13 -8.60
N HIS A 165 -13.84 10.18 -9.27
CA HIS A 165 -13.49 9.31 -10.38
C HIS A 165 -12.57 8.15 -9.95
N ALA A 166 -11.61 8.44 -9.06
CA ALA A 166 -10.60 7.49 -8.62
C ALA A 166 -11.19 6.32 -7.80
N VAL A 167 -12.18 6.60 -6.94
CA VAL A 167 -12.83 5.58 -6.10
C VAL A 167 -13.61 4.56 -6.96
N PRO A 168 -14.57 4.95 -7.82
CA PRO A 168 -15.28 4.00 -8.66
C PRO A 168 -14.34 3.21 -9.61
N TYR A 169 -13.26 3.84 -10.06
CA TYR A 169 -12.26 3.16 -10.89
C TYR A 169 -11.61 1.98 -10.16
N VAL A 170 -11.08 2.17 -8.95
CA VAL A 170 -10.40 1.08 -8.23
C VAL A 170 -11.40 0.03 -7.72
N VAL A 171 -12.62 0.41 -7.38
CA VAL A 171 -13.71 -0.54 -7.08
C VAL A 171 -13.92 -1.47 -8.27
N LYS A 172 -14.12 -0.90 -9.46
CA LYS A 172 -14.40 -1.64 -10.68
C LYS A 172 -13.24 -2.54 -11.11
N ASN A 173 -12.02 -1.99 -11.13
CA ASN A 173 -10.89 -2.64 -11.78
C ASN A 173 -10.04 -3.50 -10.83
N HIS A 174 -10.05 -3.22 -9.52
CA HIS A 174 -9.17 -3.90 -8.57
C HIS A 174 -9.96 -4.68 -7.51
N PHE A 175 -10.84 -4.01 -6.75
CA PHE A 175 -11.39 -4.61 -5.53
C PHE A 175 -12.39 -5.74 -5.83
N HIS A 176 -13.11 -5.70 -6.96
CA HIS A 176 -13.94 -6.84 -7.37
C HIS A 176 -13.13 -8.09 -7.68
N SER A 177 -12.02 -7.97 -8.42
CA SER A 177 -11.11 -9.10 -8.68
C SER A 177 -10.50 -9.63 -7.38
N TYR A 178 -10.07 -8.71 -6.49
CA TYR A 178 -9.57 -9.08 -5.17
C TYR A 178 -10.56 -9.94 -4.37
N PHE A 179 -11.86 -9.60 -4.38
CA PHE A 179 -12.89 -10.41 -3.71
C PHE A 179 -13.10 -11.79 -4.33
N ASN A 180 -12.83 -11.95 -5.62
CA ASN A 180 -12.94 -13.23 -6.32
C ASN A 180 -11.67 -14.10 -6.17
N GLY A 181 -10.64 -13.60 -5.49
CA GLY A 181 -9.32 -14.24 -5.46
C GLY A 181 -8.60 -14.21 -6.80
N GLU A 182 -9.02 -13.32 -7.70
CA GLU A 182 -8.39 -13.08 -8.99
C GLU A 182 -7.32 -12.00 -8.84
N THR A 183 -6.21 -12.16 -9.54
CA THR A 183 -5.20 -11.11 -9.58
C THR A 183 -5.70 -9.90 -10.37
N PHE A 184 -5.41 -8.70 -9.87
CA PHE A 184 -5.58 -7.46 -10.62
C PHE A 184 -4.23 -6.80 -10.96
N LEU A 185 -3.16 -7.20 -10.29
CA LEU A 185 -1.83 -6.58 -10.42
C LEU A 185 -0.90 -7.32 -11.37
N PHE A 186 -1.12 -8.62 -11.58
CA PHE A 186 -0.28 -9.50 -12.41
C PHE A 186 -0.95 -9.90 -13.73
N LEU A 187 -1.95 -9.13 -14.16
CA LEU A 187 -2.66 -9.35 -15.43
C LEU A 187 -1.72 -9.08 -16.62
N LYS A 188 -1.87 -9.88 -17.67
CA LYS A 188 -1.10 -9.79 -18.92
C LYS A 188 -1.70 -8.80 -19.90
#